data_AF-D4ZJB8-F1
#
_entry.id   AF-D4ZJB8-F1
#
_cell.length_a   1.000
_cell.length_b   1.000
_cell.length_c   1.000
_cell.angle_alpha   90.00
_cell.angle_beta   90.00
_cell.angle_gamma   90.00
#
_symmetry.space_group_name_H-M   'P 1'
#
loop_
_entity.id
_entity.type
_entity.pdbx_description
1 polymer ?
#
loop_
_entity_poly.entity_id
_entity_poly.type
_entity_poly.pdbx_seq_one_letter_code
_entity_poly.pdbx_strand_id
1 'polypeptide(L)'
;MKKIVILLTAFLALTGCSSNGISNLKQMDANFDKQIVMIDDSKQTASVRSIVTNWIKDHGYDVADTTASTPVQLADNQVLFKFNANWWWDMATYMRYVNLEVTDNKGTSIAKLDFDSVQYGGIDKFGNAEERLNIIMEVFFKQISIKEAEHDLEYGRKSVVQ
;
A
#
# COMPACT_ATOMS: atom_id res chain seq x y z
N MET A 1 -39.37 -16.29 38.12
CA MET A 1 -37.95 -16.26 37.70
C MET A 1 -37.83 -16.85 36.30
N LYS A 2 -38.07 -16.07 35.22
CA LYS A 2 -37.97 -16.57 33.83
C LYS A 2 -37.92 -15.47 32.75
N LYS A 3 -37.66 -14.21 33.13
CA LYS A 3 -37.73 -13.05 32.21
C LYS A 3 -36.42 -12.25 32.09
N ILE A 4 -35.34 -12.67 32.75
CA ILE A 4 -34.07 -11.91 32.81
C ILE A 4 -33.01 -12.44 31.82
N VAL A 5 -33.24 -13.58 31.18
CA VAL A 5 -32.22 -14.23 30.31
C VAL A 5 -32.18 -13.66 28.88
N ILE A 6 -33.17 -12.85 28.47
CA ILE A 6 -33.27 -12.39 27.07
C ILE A 6 -32.51 -11.07 26.82
N LEU A 7 -32.12 -10.33 27.86
CA LEU A 7 -31.45 -9.03 27.68
C LEU A 7 -29.94 -9.08 27.45
N LEU A 8 -29.27 -10.23 27.66
CA LEU A 8 -27.82 -10.33 27.52
C LEU A 8 -27.35 -10.69 26.10
N THR A 9 -28.25 -11.15 25.23
CA THR A 9 -27.89 -11.65 23.89
C THR A 9 -27.90 -10.54 22.81
N ALA A 10 -28.36 -9.33 23.14
CA ALA A 10 -28.45 -8.22 22.19
C ALA A 10 -27.16 -7.39 22.06
N PHE A 11 -26.12 -7.67 22.84
CA PHE A 11 -24.87 -6.89 22.85
C PHE A 11 -23.75 -7.44 21.94
N LEU A 12 -23.99 -8.55 21.22
CA LEU A 12 -23.00 -9.18 20.33
C LEU A 12 -23.16 -8.82 18.85
N ALA A 13 -24.08 -7.92 18.50
CA ALA A 13 -24.21 -7.37 17.16
C ALA A 13 -23.34 -6.10 16.98
N LEU A 14 -22.14 -6.07 17.57
CA LEU A 14 -21.08 -5.22 17.04
C LEU A 14 -20.66 -5.87 15.71
N THR A 15 -21.44 -5.57 14.67
CA THR A 15 -20.99 -5.72 13.29
C THR A 15 -19.69 -4.93 13.21
N GLY A 16 -18.56 -5.63 13.21
CA GLY A 16 -17.28 -5.02 12.89
C GLY A 16 -17.42 -4.43 11.51
N CYS A 17 -17.63 -3.11 11.42
CA CYS A 17 -17.31 -2.40 10.20
C CYS A 17 -15.82 -2.60 10.02
N SER A 18 -15.47 -3.48 9.07
CA SER A 18 -14.13 -3.53 8.47
C SER A 18 -13.74 -2.10 8.17
N SER A 19 -12.79 -1.59 8.94
CA SER A 19 -12.24 -0.28 8.72
C SER A 19 -11.25 -0.40 7.58
N ASN A 20 -11.56 0.18 6.43
CA ASN A 20 -10.69 0.08 5.27
C ASN A 20 -9.54 1.08 5.39
N GLY A 21 -8.31 0.58 5.32
CA GLY A 21 -7.12 1.43 5.36
C GLY A 21 -6.74 2.00 4.00
N ILE A 22 -7.21 1.39 2.90
CA ILE A 22 -6.93 1.85 1.54
C ILE A 22 -7.98 2.90 1.11
N SER A 23 -7.51 3.99 0.52
CA SER A 23 -8.32 5.08 -0.01
C SER A 23 -7.72 5.63 -1.30
N ASN A 24 -8.51 6.43 -2.04
CA ASN A 24 -8.12 7.04 -3.32
C ASN A 24 -7.53 6.05 -4.34
N LEU A 25 -7.99 4.80 -4.30
CA LEU A 25 -7.44 3.73 -5.12
C LEU A 25 -7.83 3.89 -6.59
N LYS A 26 -6.81 4.06 -7.42
CA LYS A 26 -6.80 3.88 -8.86
C LYS A 26 -5.63 2.95 -9.16
N GLN A 27 -5.91 1.67 -9.35
CA GLN A 27 -4.89 0.65 -9.62
C GLN A 27 -4.18 0.91 -10.96
N MET A 28 -2.96 0.38 -11.10
CA MET A 28 -2.25 0.32 -12.37
C MET A 28 -3.04 -0.48 -13.40
N ASP A 29 -2.83 -0.18 -14.69
CA ASP A 29 -3.36 -1.01 -15.77
C ASP A 29 -2.71 -2.39 -15.75
N ALA A 30 -3.50 -3.43 -16.01
CA ALA A 30 -3.00 -4.81 -16.05
C ALA A 30 -2.01 -5.04 -17.21
N ASN A 31 -2.08 -4.23 -18.27
CA ASN A 31 -1.22 -4.28 -19.44
C ASN A 31 -0.22 -3.11 -19.45
N PHE A 32 0.22 -2.65 -18.28
CA PHE A 32 1.19 -1.57 -18.16
C PHE A 32 2.51 -1.94 -18.87
N ASP A 33 2.89 -1.16 -19.88
CA ASP A 33 4.02 -1.40 -20.78
C ASP A 33 5.02 -0.23 -20.86
N LYS A 34 4.92 0.72 -19.93
CA LYS A 34 5.76 1.91 -19.89
C LYS A 34 6.96 1.74 -18.96
N GLN A 35 7.99 2.54 -19.22
CA GLN A 35 9.16 2.66 -18.37
C GLN A 35 8.85 3.47 -17.11
N ILE A 36 9.22 2.93 -15.95
CA ILE A 36 9.09 3.60 -14.67
C ILE A 36 10.34 4.45 -14.41
N VAL A 37 10.11 5.72 -14.11
CA VAL A 37 11.10 6.65 -13.57
C VAL A 37 10.72 6.96 -12.13
N MET A 38 11.69 6.93 -11.22
CA MET A 38 11.51 7.31 -9.82
C MET A 38 12.42 8.50 -9.50
N ILE A 39 11.94 9.40 -8.65
CA ILE A 39 12.73 10.54 -8.18
C ILE A 39 13.51 10.21 -6.91
N ASP A 40 14.65 10.88 -6.75
CA ASP A 40 15.33 10.91 -5.46
C ASP A 40 14.71 11.96 -4.52
N ASP A 41 13.60 11.59 -3.85
CA ASP A 41 12.95 12.44 -2.84
C ASP A 41 13.58 12.23 -1.45
N SER A 42 14.07 13.31 -0.84
CA SER A 42 14.67 13.31 0.50
C SER A 42 13.72 12.91 1.62
N LYS A 43 12.41 12.87 1.36
CA LYS A 43 11.39 12.36 2.30
C LYS A 43 11.34 10.83 2.34
N GLN A 44 11.93 10.15 1.38
CA GLN A 44 11.97 8.68 1.31
C GLN A 44 13.18 8.17 2.09
N THR A 45 12.96 7.22 3.01
CA THR A 45 14.09 6.53 3.67
C THR A 45 14.76 5.58 2.68
N ALA A 46 16.06 5.33 2.85
CA ALA A 46 16.81 4.41 2.00
C ALA A 46 16.21 2.99 1.99
N SER A 47 15.67 2.55 3.13
CA SER A 47 15.03 1.23 3.24
C SER A 47 13.73 1.16 2.46
N VAL A 48 12.82 2.15 2.58
CA VAL A 48 11.59 2.21 1.78
C VAL A 48 11.92 2.25 0.29
N ARG A 49 12.88 3.08 -0.11
CA ARG A 49 13.34 3.15 -1.51
C ARG A 49 13.80 1.79 -2.00
N SER A 50 14.63 1.09 -1.22
CA SER A 50 15.10 -0.24 -1.60
C SER A 50 13.97 -1.24 -1.77
N ILE A 51 13.01 -1.28 -0.83
CA ILE A 51 11.87 -2.22 -0.90
C ILE A 51 11.04 -1.96 -2.16
N VAL A 52 10.63 -0.71 -2.40
CA VAL A 52 9.83 -0.34 -3.58
C VAL A 52 10.58 -0.62 -4.88
N THR A 53 11.86 -0.25 -4.95
CA THR A 53 12.69 -0.42 -6.15
C THR A 53 12.90 -1.90 -6.46
N ASN A 54 13.22 -2.71 -5.45
CA ASN A 54 13.42 -4.14 -5.61
C ASN A 54 12.10 -4.82 -6.00
N TRP A 55 11.00 -4.52 -5.31
CA TRP A 55 9.69 -5.06 -5.64
C TRP A 55 9.32 -4.81 -7.12
N ILE A 56 9.49 -3.59 -7.62
CA ILE A 56 9.20 -3.24 -9.01
C ILE A 56 10.08 -4.04 -9.99
N LYS A 57 11.37 -4.17 -9.71
CA LYS A 57 12.31 -4.92 -10.56
C LYS A 57 12.05 -6.42 -10.53
N ASP A 58 11.82 -6.97 -9.34
CA ASP A 58 11.60 -8.40 -9.12
C ASP A 58 10.30 -8.89 -9.78
N HIS A 59 9.32 -8.00 -9.95
CA HIS A 59 8.07 -8.28 -10.69
C HIS A 59 8.16 -7.96 -12.20
N GLY A 60 9.36 -7.66 -12.72
CA GLY A 60 9.62 -7.56 -14.15
C GLY A 60 9.18 -6.26 -14.81
N TYR A 61 8.89 -5.21 -14.05
CA TYR A 61 8.59 -3.90 -14.63
C TYR A 61 9.86 -3.23 -15.15
N ASP A 62 9.76 -2.54 -16.30
CA ASP A 62 10.89 -1.82 -16.90
C ASP A 62 11.15 -0.52 -16.12
N VAL A 63 12.38 -0.34 -15.62
CA VAL A 63 12.78 0.81 -14.81
C VAL A 63 13.90 1.55 -15.53
N ALA A 64 13.60 2.78 -15.98
CA ALA A 64 14.56 3.61 -16.70
C ALA A 64 15.53 4.34 -15.77
N ASP A 65 15.04 4.84 -14.63
CA ASP A 65 15.85 5.55 -13.63
C ASP A 65 15.18 5.44 -12.25
N THR A 66 15.99 5.24 -11.21
CA THR A 66 15.54 5.14 -9.81
C THR A 66 15.88 6.37 -8.96
N THR A 67 16.64 7.30 -9.54
CA THR A 67 17.30 8.43 -8.87
C THR A 67 17.19 9.72 -9.69
N ALA A 68 16.13 9.86 -10.49
CA ALA A 68 15.95 11.01 -11.35
C ALA A 68 15.89 12.32 -10.53
N SER A 69 16.60 13.35 -10.98
CA SER A 69 16.60 14.66 -10.34
C SER A 69 15.35 15.45 -10.70
N THR A 70 14.84 16.27 -9.77
CA THR A 70 13.69 17.14 -10.02
C THR A 70 14.11 18.52 -10.54
N PRO A 71 13.42 19.11 -11.54
CA PRO A 71 12.24 18.57 -12.23
C PRO A 71 12.60 17.48 -13.25
N VAL A 72 11.79 16.42 -13.29
CA VAL A 72 11.96 15.30 -14.24
C VAL A 72 11.27 15.62 -15.54
N GLN A 73 11.95 15.39 -16.67
CA GLN A 73 11.35 15.42 -18.00
C GLN A 73 11.20 13.98 -18.51
N LEU A 74 9.96 13.52 -18.64
CA LEU A 74 9.63 12.15 -19.06
C LEU A 74 9.50 12.06 -20.59
N ALA A 75 10.02 10.98 -21.17
CA ALA A 75 9.70 10.58 -22.54
C ALA A 75 8.26 10.05 -22.66
N ASP A 76 7.73 9.93 -23.88
CA ASP A 76 6.35 9.47 -24.15
C ASP A 76 6.05 8.06 -23.62
N ASN A 77 7.06 7.19 -23.63
CA ASN A 77 7.01 5.82 -23.13
C ASN A 77 7.34 5.72 -21.63
N GLN A 78 7.48 6.84 -20.91
CA GLN A 78 7.84 6.87 -19.49
C GLN A 78 6.68 7.36 -18.63
N VAL A 79 6.71 6.92 -17.36
CA VAL A 79 5.86 7.42 -16.29
C VAL A 79 6.71 7.71 -15.06
N LEU A 80 6.27 8.66 -14.25
CA LEU A 80 6.90 8.97 -12.98
C LEU A 80 6.14 8.27 -11.86
N PHE A 81 6.82 7.36 -11.17
CA PHE A 81 6.34 6.70 -9.95
C PHE A 81 6.85 7.45 -8.72
N LYS A 82 5.92 8.05 -7.99
CA LYS A 82 6.17 8.75 -6.73
C LYS A 82 5.66 7.89 -5.59
N PHE A 83 6.46 7.82 -4.53
CA PHE A 83 6.05 7.13 -3.31
C PHE A 83 6.50 7.88 -2.07
N ASN A 84 5.75 7.71 -1.00
CA ASN A 84 6.13 8.14 0.32
C ASN A 84 5.57 7.14 1.32
N ALA A 85 6.42 6.58 2.17
CA ALA A 85 6.00 5.74 3.27
C ALA A 85 6.59 6.29 4.57
N ASN A 86 5.73 6.55 5.54
CA ASN A 86 6.14 7.06 6.85
C ASN A 86 6.05 5.95 7.89
N TRP A 87 7.19 5.68 8.51
CA TRP A 87 7.33 4.76 9.64
C TRP A 87 7.44 5.57 10.92
N TRP A 88 6.71 5.17 11.96
CA TRP A 88 6.82 5.87 13.24
C TRP A 88 8.07 5.39 14.00
N TRP A 89 8.82 6.38 14.51
CA TRP A 89 10.21 6.42 15.00
C TRP A 89 10.76 5.41 16.03
N ASP A 90 10.11 4.30 16.38
CA ASP A 90 10.77 3.31 17.27
C ASP A 90 10.33 1.84 17.10
N MET A 91 9.54 1.55 16.07
CA MET A 91 9.19 0.18 15.74
C MET A 91 9.22 0.03 14.22
N ALA A 92 10.21 -0.68 13.68
CA ALA A 92 10.25 -1.11 12.27
C ALA A 92 9.00 -1.93 11.85
N THR A 93 8.11 -2.20 12.80
CA THR A 93 6.87 -2.94 12.66
C THR A 93 5.63 -2.02 12.58
N TYR A 94 5.77 -0.68 12.47
CA TYR A 94 4.60 0.20 12.37
C TYR A 94 4.68 1.15 11.17
N MET A 95 4.08 0.72 10.06
CA MET A 95 3.85 1.56 8.89
C MET A 95 2.59 2.41 9.10
N ARG A 96 2.75 3.72 9.26
CA ARG A 96 1.65 4.64 9.58
C ARG A 96 0.85 5.02 8.33
N TYR A 97 1.55 5.43 7.27
CA TYR A 97 0.95 5.97 6.05
C TYR A 97 1.80 5.61 4.83
N VAL A 98 1.13 5.30 3.72
CA VAL A 98 1.75 5.15 2.39
C VAL A 98 0.96 5.95 1.37
N ASN A 99 1.66 6.67 0.51
CA ASN A 99 1.14 7.24 -0.72
C ASN A 99 1.91 6.68 -1.90
N LEU A 100 1.20 6.16 -2.89
CA LEU A 100 1.72 5.78 -4.20
C LEU A 100 0.99 6.60 -5.26
N GLU A 101 1.74 7.11 -6.22
CA GLU A 101 1.17 7.80 -7.37
C GLU A 101 2.02 7.56 -8.62
N VAL A 102 1.35 7.30 -9.74
CA VAL A 102 1.98 7.24 -11.05
C VAL A 102 1.39 8.32 -11.93
N THR A 103 2.25 9.16 -12.49
CA THR A 103 1.87 10.22 -13.42
C THR A 103 2.45 9.99 -14.81
N ASP A 104 1.69 10.27 -15.85
CA ASP A 104 2.18 10.26 -17.23
C ASP A 104 3.12 11.45 -17.53
N ASN A 105 3.66 11.49 -18.74
CA ASN A 105 4.53 12.56 -19.24
C ASN A 105 3.85 13.95 -19.32
N LYS A 106 2.52 14.02 -19.17
CA LYS A 106 1.74 15.27 -19.11
C LYS A 106 1.43 15.68 -17.67
N GLY A 107 1.84 14.89 -16.68
CA GLY A 107 1.54 15.10 -15.26
C GLY A 107 0.16 14.62 -14.84
N THR A 108 -0.55 13.85 -15.67
CA THR A 108 -1.85 13.27 -15.33
C THR A 108 -1.66 12.06 -14.42
N SER A 109 -2.36 12.03 -13.29
CA SER A 109 -2.36 10.86 -12.38
C SER A 109 -3.09 9.67 -13.03
N ILE A 110 -2.33 8.64 -13.41
CA ILE A 110 -2.84 7.43 -14.06
C ILE A 110 -3.08 6.28 -13.07
N ALA A 111 -2.40 6.29 -11.92
CA ALA A 111 -2.67 5.38 -10.81
C ALA A 111 -2.35 6.10 -9.48
N LYS A 112 -3.10 5.78 -8.43
CA LYS A 112 -2.94 6.36 -7.10
C LYS A 112 -3.43 5.41 -6.01
N LEU A 113 -2.78 5.43 -4.85
CA LEU A 113 -3.22 4.72 -3.66
C LEU A 113 -2.76 5.47 -2.42
N ASP A 114 -3.69 5.69 -1.49
CA ASP A 114 -3.42 6.17 -0.14
C ASP A 114 -3.74 5.07 0.86
N PHE A 115 -2.85 4.87 1.83
CA PHE A 115 -3.01 3.90 2.91
C PHE A 115 -2.79 4.56 4.26
N ASP A 116 -3.69 4.33 5.20
CA ASP A 116 -3.62 4.81 6.58
C ASP A 116 -3.90 3.64 7.55
N SER A 117 -2.88 3.24 8.32
CA SER A 117 -3.02 2.09 9.25
C SER A 117 -3.83 2.37 10.51
N VAL A 118 -4.09 3.64 10.85
CA VAL A 118 -4.92 4.00 12.01
C VAL A 118 -6.38 3.72 11.76
N GLN A 119 -6.78 3.56 10.49
CA GLN A 119 -8.11 3.08 10.18
C GLN A 119 -8.35 1.70 10.79
N TYR A 120 -7.36 0.80 10.78
CA TYR A 120 -7.53 -0.55 11.33
C TYR A 120 -7.67 -0.58 12.86
N GLY A 121 -8.76 -1.21 13.33
CA GLY A 121 -9.03 -1.44 14.75
C GLY A 121 -8.28 -2.64 15.35
N GLY A 122 -7.67 -3.49 14.52
CA GLY A 122 -6.98 -4.72 14.95
C GLY A 122 -5.69 -4.47 15.74
N ILE A 123 -5.38 -5.41 16.64
CA ILE A 123 -4.09 -5.44 17.37
C ILE A 123 -2.90 -5.72 16.45
N ASP A 124 -3.14 -6.31 15.27
CA ASP A 124 -2.07 -6.64 14.32
C ASP A 124 -1.67 -5.45 13.42
N LYS A 125 -2.17 -4.24 13.72
CA LYS A 125 -1.68 -2.98 13.13
C LYS A 125 -0.17 -2.76 13.30
N PHE A 126 0.47 -3.51 14.20
CA PHE A 126 1.91 -3.54 14.46
C PHE A 126 2.67 -4.63 13.67
N GLY A 127 2.08 -5.16 12.58
CA GLY A 127 2.73 -6.15 11.71
C GLY A 127 3.90 -5.58 10.89
N ASN A 128 4.73 -6.46 10.32
CA ASN A 128 5.94 -6.10 9.56
C ASN A 128 5.65 -5.02 8.48
N ALA A 129 6.36 -3.89 8.54
CA ALA A 129 6.15 -2.76 7.64
C ALA A 129 6.50 -3.08 6.19
N GLU A 130 7.53 -3.89 5.94
CA GLU A 130 7.92 -4.36 4.62
C GLU A 130 6.84 -5.27 4.03
N GLU A 131 6.34 -6.24 4.81
CA GLU A 131 5.25 -7.11 4.35
C GLU A 131 4.02 -6.27 3.97
N ARG A 132 3.59 -5.35 4.83
CA ARG A 132 2.45 -4.46 4.53
C ARG A 132 2.69 -3.63 3.27
N LEU A 133 3.91 -3.13 3.05
CA LEU A 133 4.25 -2.41 1.84
C LEU A 133 4.17 -3.32 0.61
N ASN A 134 4.59 -4.57 0.69
CA ASN A 134 4.43 -5.56 -0.38
C ASN A 134 2.95 -5.78 -0.72
N ILE A 135 2.07 -5.96 0.28
CA ILE A 135 0.61 -6.09 0.05
C ILE A 135 0.04 -4.86 -0.67
N ILE A 136 0.47 -3.67 -0.25
CA ILE A 136 0.05 -2.40 -0.88
C ILE A 136 0.52 -2.33 -2.33
N MET A 137 1.75 -2.76 -2.63
CA MET A 137 2.27 -2.82 -3.99
C MET A 137 1.50 -3.84 -4.83
N GLU A 138 1.24 -5.03 -4.30
CA GLU A 138 0.46 -6.07 -4.99
C GLU A 138 -0.95 -5.59 -5.36
N VAL A 139 -1.68 -4.95 -4.43
CA VAL A 139 -3.00 -4.40 -4.75
C VAL A 139 -2.89 -3.19 -5.68
N PHE A 140 -1.87 -2.35 -5.55
CA PHE A 140 -1.67 -1.21 -6.44
C PHE A 140 -1.45 -1.65 -7.89
N PHE A 141 -0.68 -2.72 -8.09
CA PHE A 141 -0.41 -3.35 -9.38
C PHE A 141 -1.42 -4.44 -9.77
N LYS A 142 -2.54 -4.53 -9.06
CA LYS A 142 -3.67 -5.43 -9.37
C LYS A 142 -3.31 -6.93 -9.39
N GLN A 143 -2.30 -7.33 -8.62
CA GLN A 143 -1.93 -8.73 -8.43
C GLN A 143 -2.87 -9.45 -7.44
N ILE A 144 -3.39 -8.72 -6.45
CA ILE A 144 -4.42 -9.20 -5.51
C ILE A 144 -5.68 -8.31 -5.56
N SER A 145 -6.78 -8.82 -5.03
CA SER A 145 -8.02 -8.05 -4.93
C SER A 145 -7.96 -7.04 -3.78
N ILE A 146 -8.75 -5.96 -3.88
CA ILE A 146 -8.87 -4.95 -2.80
C ILE A 146 -9.31 -5.62 -1.50
N LYS A 147 -10.28 -6.54 -1.57
CA LYS A 147 -10.82 -7.24 -0.40
C LYS A 147 -9.76 -8.09 0.29
N GLU A 148 -8.91 -8.76 -0.48
CA GLU A 148 -7.81 -9.56 0.02
C GLU A 148 -6.72 -8.67 0.65
N ALA A 149 -6.38 -7.55 0.00
CA ALA A 149 -5.44 -6.59 0.54
C ALA A 149 -5.90 -6.00 1.88
N GLU A 150 -7.15 -5.54 1.98
CA GLU A 150 -7.74 -5.02 3.22
C GLU A 150 -7.72 -6.08 4.34
N HIS A 151 -8.07 -7.33 4.00
CA HIS A 151 -8.02 -8.45 4.95
C HIS A 151 -6.59 -8.68 5.45
N ASP A 152 -5.59 -8.79 4.56
CA ASP A 152 -4.22 -9.08 4.96
C ASP A 152 -3.56 -7.89 5.69
N LEU A 153 -3.95 -6.65 5.37
CA LEU A 153 -3.49 -5.45 6.07
C LEU A 153 -4.11 -5.29 7.46
N GLU A 154 -5.33 -5.80 7.67
CA GLU A 154 -6.01 -5.78 8.98
C GLU A 154 -5.55 -6.92 9.90
N TYR A 155 -5.48 -8.15 9.36
CA TYR A 155 -5.30 -9.37 10.15
C TYR A 155 -3.93 -10.04 9.99
N GLY A 156 -3.07 -9.47 9.16
CA GLY A 156 -1.80 -10.07 8.78
C GLY A 156 -1.99 -11.16 7.72
N ARG A 157 -1.03 -11.23 6.79
CA ARG A 157 -0.98 -12.33 5.83
C ARG A 157 -0.60 -13.62 6.55
N LYS A 158 -1.44 -14.65 6.46
CA LYS A 158 -1.08 -15.98 6.95
C LYS A 158 0.03 -16.51 6.07
N SER A 159 1.23 -16.68 6.63
CA SER A 159 2.29 -17.41 5.94
C SER A 159 1.76 -18.80 5.59
N VAL A 160 1.73 -19.11 4.30
CA VAL A 160 1.58 -20.50 3.87
C VAL A 160 2.84 -21.19 4.36
N VAL A 161 2.72 -21.93 5.47
CA VAL A 161 3.77 -22.84 5.92
C VAL A 161 3.93 -23.84 4.79
N GLN A 162 5.01 -23.67 4.04
CA GLN A 162 5.39 -24.55 2.94
C GLN A 162 6.08 -25.80 3.49
#